data_AF-A0A7C3DF41-F1
#
_entry.id   AF-A0A7C3DF41-F1
#
_cell.length_a   1.000
_cell.length_b   1.000
_cell.length_c   1.000
_cell.angle_alpha   90.00
_cell.angle_beta   90.00
_cell.angle_gamma   90.00
#
_symmetry.space_group_name_H-M   'P 1'
#
loop_
_entity.id
_entity.type
_entity.pdbx_description
1 polymer ?
#
loop_
_entity_poly.entity_id
_entity_poly.type
_entity_poly.pdbx_seq_one_letter_code
_entity_poly.pdbx_strand_id
1 'polypeptide(L)'
;TLDYTIQEIVEEELQRTVEEHRAKDGTVIVVRPSTGEIVAVASMPSYDPAHAERFPPERWKVRAITDTYEPGSTFKLITMSAVLRTGLRRPDDVIDCRGGRMRYRGKWFRDTRPHGKLSVEQVFEVSSNVGTAQLGLELKPLDLYAMARDYGLGTRTGIELPGEAEGFLKHPTRWSGLTPAMMAIGYEVAVTPLQMAMAYAAVANDGILMKPRLVREVRDHDGHVLRKSKPEPVRRVLTEAEVAELKQMLRGVVERGTGRNAAIPGVAIFGKTGTAQKFDPKLGRYVSSRHVASFIGFCESPRDTLLVAVVIDEPKGAYYGGSVAAPTFRRILKRALRLGDGWQPPVRMARAGTEGSAARQDTARTSTPAVKVVVLPDVTNRRVDVAERLLREIGLKVETLEKGMLVARQEPAGGRKVAVGSEVRLTLYSPSGNGGVTVAMPDLVGRSLREAIGLLASRGLTAEVVGSGLVVAQEPEPGKAVERGHRCRLRCAPRKPAVVGVPSTN
;
A
#
# COMPACT_ATOMS: atom_id res chain seq x y z
N THR A 1 0.43 13.98 -0.24
CA THR A 1 0.81 13.20 0.96
C THR A 1 1.70 12.02 0.61
N LEU A 2 1.66 11.55 -0.64
CA LEU A 2 2.53 10.48 -1.12
C LEU A 2 4.01 10.80 -0.85
N ASP A 3 4.71 9.81 -0.29
CA ASP A 3 6.16 9.80 -0.17
C ASP A 3 6.71 8.99 -1.34
N TYR A 4 7.51 9.64 -2.18
CA TYR A 4 8.02 9.04 -3.42
C TYR A 4 8.84 7.77 -3.14
N THR A 5 9.67 7.75 -2.09
CA THR A 5 10.52 6.59 -1.80
C THR A 5 9.71 5.43 -1.23
N ILE A 6 8.74 5.70 -0.36
CA ILE A 6 7.83 4.65 0.14
C ILE A 6 6.93 4.13 -0.99
N GLN A 7 6.46 5.00 -1.88
CA GLN A 7 5.66 4.63 -3.05
C GLN A 7 6.44 3.66 -3.96
N GLU A 8 7.69 3.96 -4.29
CA GLU A 8 8.54 3.09 -5.11
C GLU A 8 8.76 1.72 -4.45
N ILE A 9 9.06 1.69 -3.15
CA ILE A 9 9.18 0.43 -2.38
C ILE A 9 7.89 -0.39 -2.49
N VAL A 10 6.74 0.25 -2.32
CA VAL A 10 5.44 -0.42 -2.36
C VAL A 10 5.15 -1.00 -3.74
N GLU A 11 5.43 -0.25 -4.82
CA GLU A 11 5.23 -0.70 -6.20
C GLU A 11 6.12 -1.90 -6.54
N GLU A 12 7.41 -1.83 -6.22
CA GLU A 12 8.36 -2.92 -6.47
C GLU A 12 7.98 -4.21 -5.71
N GLU A 13 7.70 -4.10 -4.41
CA GLU A 13 7.39 -5.26 -3.59
C GLU A 13 6.02 -5.87 -3.93
N LEU A 14 5.07 -5.05 -4.37
CA LEU A 14 3.77 -5.52 -4.85
C LEU A 14 3.90 -6.22 -6.20
N GLN A 15 4.61 -5.62 -7.16
CA GLN A 15 4.87 -6.24 -8.47
C GLN A 15 5.53 -7.60 -8.30
N ARG A 16 6.61 -7.65 -7.51
CA ARG A 16 7.31 -8.89 -7.17
C ARG A 16 6.35 -9.95 -6.60
N THR A 17 5.47 -9.57 -5.67
CA THR A 17 4.52 -10.51 -5.05
C THR A 17 3.53 -11.05 -6.07
N VAL A 18 2.99 -10.18 -6.94
CA VAL A 18 2.03 -10.59 -7.97
C VAL A 18 2.67 -11.54 -8.97
N GLU A 19 3.92 -11.30 -9.36
CA GLU A 19 4.68 -12.19 -10.25
C GLU A 19 5.03 -13.54 -9.59
N GLU A 20 5.63 -13.51 -8.39
CA GLU A 20 6.05 -14.70 -7.62
C GLU A 20 4.87 -15.66 -7.42
N HIS A 21 3.68 -15.12 -7.12
CA HIS A 21 2.48 -15.92 -6.89
C HIS A 21 1.58 -16.04 -8.11
N ARG A 22 1.94 -15.47 -9.27
CA ARG A 22 1.07 -15.40 -10.47
C ARG A 22 -0.36 -14.94 -10.11
N ALA A 23 -0.45 -13.99 -9.19
CA ALA A 23 -1.72 -13.48 -8.70
C ALA A 23 -2.45 -12.75 -9.83
N LYS A 24 -3.79 -12.71 -9.74
CA LYS A 24 -4.60 -12.02 -10.72
C LYS A 24 -4.40 -10.50 -10.64
N ASP A 25 -4.39 -9.98 -9.41
CA ASP A 25 -4.11 -8.60 -9.10
C ASP A 25 -3.64 -8.45 -7.64
N GLY A 26 -3.21 -7.25 -7.27
CA GLY A 26 -2.74 -6.92 -5.92
C GLY A 26 -2.89 -5.43 -5.64
N THR A 27 -3.08 -5.09 -4.37
CA THR A 27 -3.24 -3.72 -3.88
C THR A 27 -2.46 -3.55 -2.59
N VAL A 28 -1.77 -2.42 -2.47
CA VAL A 28 -1.13 -1.99 -1.21
C VAL A 28 -1.49 -0.55 -0.91
N ILE A 29 -1.76 -0.27 0.36
CA ILE A 29 -1.96 1.08 0.88
C ILE A 29 -1.08 1.26 2.11
N VAL A 30 -0.37 2.38 2.18
CA VAL A 30 0.37 2.82 3.36
C VAL A 30 -0.29 4.08 3.90
N VAL A 31 -0.65 4.06 5.17
CA VAL A 31 -1.36 5.14 5.86
C VAL A 31 -0.54 5.60 7.06
N ARG A 32 -0.50 6.91 7.30
CA ARG A 32 -0.07 7.49 8.57
C ARG A 32 -1.31 7.63 9.49
N PRO A 33 -1.49 6.76 10.51
CA PRO A 33 -2.75 6.67 11.24
C PRO A 33 -3.16 7.96 11.94
N SER A 34 -2.20 8.69 12.53
CA SER A 34 -2.46 9.93 13.28
C SER A 34 -3.00 11.09 12.45
N THR A 35 -2.90 10.99 11.12
CA THR A 35 -3.27 12.09 10.23
C THR A 35 -4.26 11.69 9.14
N GLY A 36 -4.43 10.39 8.91
CA GLY A 36 -5.15 9.86 7.75
C GLY A 36 -4.41 10.05 6.42
N GLU A 37 -3.15 10.48 6.42
CA GLU A 37 -2.39 10.65 5.17
C GLU A 37 -2.16 9.32 4.47
N ILE A 38 -2.50 9.26 3.19
CA ILE A 38 -2.07 8.18 2.30
C ILE A 38 -0.64 8.48 1.88
N VAL A 39 0.29 7.68 2.39
CA VAL A 39 1.74 7.81 2.17
C VAL A 39 2.17 7.06 0.91
N ALA A 40 1.50 5.94 0.62
CA ALA A 40 1.65 5.22 -0.64
C ALA A 40 0.37 4.46 -0.99
N VAL A 41 0.09 4.30 -2.27
CA VAL A 41 -1.02 3.48 -2.78
C VAL A 41 -0.63 2.91 -4.14
N ALA A 42 -0.69 1.58 -4.27
CA ALA A 42 -0.35 0.90 -5.52
C ALA A 42 -1.37 -0.16 -5.87
N SER A 43 -1.56 -0.38 -7.17
CA SER A 43 -2.38 -1.44 -7.74
C SER A 43 -1.57 -2.16 -8.81
N MET A 44 -1.59 -3.49 -8.80
CA MET A 44 -0.97 -4.33 -9.81
C MET A 44 -2.00 -5.29 -10.40
N PRO A 45 -2.00 -5.56 -11.72
CA PRO A 45 -1.12 -4.95 -12.72
C PRO A 45 -1.39 -3.45 -12.90
N SER A 46 -0.32 -2.66 -13.01
CA SER A 46 -0.36 -1.22 -13.26
C SER A 46 -0.29 -0.91 -14.76
N TYR A 47 -0.20 0.36 -15.10
CA TYR A 47 -0.07 0.88 -16.46
C TYR A 47 0.98 2.00 -16.49
N ASP A 48 1.55 2.24 -17.67
CA ASP A 48 2.37 3.44 -17.91
C ASP A 48 1.44 4.62 -18.20
N PRO A 49 1.39 5.66 -17.34
CA PRO A 49 0.53 6.81 -17.57
C PRO A 49 0.92 7.64 -18.80
N ALA A 50 2.17 7.58 -19.26
CA ALA A 50 2.61 8.25 -20.48
C ALA A 50 2.04 7.60 -21.76
N HIS A 51 1.65 6.33 -21.67
CA HIS A 51 1.11 5.53 -22.77
C HIS A 51 -0.17 4.80 -22.35
N ALA A 52 -1.04 5.48 -21.60
CA ALA A 52 -2.23 4.88 -20.99
C ALA A 52 -3.16 4.20 -22.01
N GLU A 53 -3.21 4.71 -23.25
CA GLU A 53 -3.99 4.19 -24.36
C GLU A 53 -3.63 2.75 -24.76
N ARG A 54 -2.43 2.28 -24.39
CA ARG A 54 -1.96 0.91 -24.66
C ARG A 54 -2.48 -0.11 -23.66
N PHE A 55 -3.12 0.35 -22.58
CA PHE A 55 -3.58 -0.49 -21.49
C PHE A 55 -5.10 -0.46 -21.38
N PRO A 56 -5.73 -1.58 -21.01
CA PRO A 56 -7.17 -1.62 -20.82
C PRO A 56 -7.58 -0.77 -19.60
N PRO A 57 -8.77 -0.13 -19.62
CA PRO A 57 -9.22 0.77 -18.56
C PRO A 57 -9.22 0.16 -17.15
N GLU A 58 -9.34 -1.15 -17.03
CA GLU A 58 -9.27 -1.88 -15.76
C GLU A 58 -7.94 -1.70 -15.03
N ARG A 59 -6.85 -1.42 -15.75
CA ARG A 59 -5.54 -1.15 -15.15
C ARG A 59 -5.39 0.28 -14.64
N TRP A 60 -6.26 1.20 -15.06
CA TRP A 60 -6.22 2.60 -14.63
C TRP A 60 -6.85 2.79 -13.24
N LYS A 61 -7.49 1.75 -12.70
CA LYS A 61 -8.20 1.80 -11.43
C LYS A 61 -7.22 1.89 -10.26
N VAL A 62 -7.52 2.81 -9.34
CA VAL A 62 -6.98 2.78 -7.98
C VAL A 62 -7.80 1.75 -7.19
N ARG A 63 -7.45 0.46 -7.30
CA ARG A 63 -8.23 -0.65 -6.74
C ARG A 63 -8.46 -0.53 -5.24
N ALA A 64 -7.57 0.15 -4.55
CA ALA A 64 -7.69 0.54 -3.15
C ALA A 64 -9.04 1.21 -2.79
N ILE A 65 -9.66 1.93 -3.73
CA ILE A 65 -10.92 2.66 -3.52
C ILE A 65 -12.06 2.16 -4.41
N THR A 66 -11.76 1.56 -5.57
CA THR A 66 -12.80 1.19 -6.55
C THR A 66 -13.32 -0.23 -6.37
N ASP A 67 -12.45 -1.15 -5.95
CA ASP A 67 -12.75 -2.58 -5.96
C ASP A 67 -13.14 -3.00 -4.54
N THR A 68 -14.24 -3.76 -4.46
CA THR A 68 -14.73 -4.30 -3.20
C THR A 68 -14.46 -5.80 -3.12
N TYR A 69 -14.21 -6.29 -1.92
CA TYR A 69 -13.98 -7.70 -1.66
C TYR A 69 -14.56 -8.10 -0.30
N GLU A 70 -14.78 -9.40 -0.11
CA GLU A 70 -15.09 -9.93 1.22
C GLU A 70 -13.78 -9.97 2.05
N PRO A 71 -13.68 -9.23 3.17
CA PRO A 71 -12.43 -9.06 3.93
C PRO A 71 -11.92 -10.34 4.61
N GLY A 72 -12.80 -11.32 4.79
CA GLY A 72 -12.52 -12.53 5.54
C GLY A 72 -11.98 -12.21 6.94
N SER A 73 -10.97 -12.95 7.38
CA SER A 73 -10.48 -12.86 8.75
C SER A 73 -9.87 -11.51 9.19
N THR A 74 -9.63 -10.56 8.27
CA THR A 74 -9.28 -9.18 8.68
C THR A 74 -10.46 -8.45 9.33
N PHE A 75 -11.71 -8.85 9.03
CA PHE A 75 -12.92 -8.31 9.65
C PHE A 75 -13.07 -8.68 11.12
N LYS A 76 -12.37 -9.73 11.58
CA LYS A 76 -12.45 -10.17 12.98
C LYS A 76 -12.04 -9.08 13.96
N LEU A 77 -11.27 -8.07 13.53
CA LEU A 77 -10.99 -6.87 14.32
C LEU A 77 -12.29 -6.19 14.76
N ILE A 78 -13.21 -5.98 13.82
CA ILE A 78 -14.52 -5.34 14.06
C ILE A 78 -15.36 -6.22 14.99
N THR A 79 -15.36 -7.54 14.77
CA THR A 79 -16.05 -8.48 15.64
C THR A 79 -15.52 -8.44 17.07
N MET A 80 -14.19 -8.51 17.27
CA MET A 80 -13.60 -8.44 18.61
C MET A 80 -13.84 -7.08 19.26
N SER A 81 -13.81 -5.99 18.49
CA SER A 81 -14.16 -4.66 18.99
C SER A 81 -15.59 -4.62 19.54
N ALA A 82 -16.55 -5.26 18.86
CA ALA A 82 -17.92 -5.36 19.34
C ALA A 82 -18.04 -6.24 20.60
N VAL A 83 -17.30 -7.35 20.67
CA VAL A 83 -17.24 -8.23 21.86
C VAL A 83 -16.72 -7.46 23.08
N LEU A 84 -15.63 -6.70 22.91
CA LEU A 84 -15.05 -5.88 23.99
C LEU A 84 -15.99 -4.74 24.40
N ARG A 85 -16.55 -4.00 23.43
CA ARG A 85 -17.46 -2.86 23.67
C ARG A 85 -18.70 -3.26 24.46
N THR A 86 -19.26 -4.42 24.16
CA THR A 86 -20.47 -4.92 24.82
C THR A 86 -20.17 -5.57 26.16
N GLY A 87 -18.89 -5.80 26.50
CA GLY A 87 -18.49 -6.62 27.65
C GLY A 87 -18.97 -8.07 27.56
N LEU A 88 -19.28 -8.55 26.35
CA LEU A 88 -19.88 -9.88 26.13
C LEU A 88 -18.94 -10.99 26.62
N ARG A 89 -17.65 -10.85 26.35
CA ARG A 89 -16.58 -11.74 26.82
C ARG A 89 -15.31 -10.94 27.09
N ARG A 90 -14.51 -11.43 28.03
CA ARG A 90 -13.15 -10.96 28.28
C ARG A 90 -12.14 -11.72 27.40
N PRO A 91 -10.94 -11.15 27.16
CA PRO A 91 -9.88 -11.80 26.39
C PRO A 91 -9.49 -13.20 26.89
N ASP A 92 -9.56 -13.44 28.19
CA ASP A 92 -9.19 -14.69 28.87
C ASP A 92 -10.33 -15.71 28.96
N ASP A 93 -11.58 -15.30 28.68
CA ASP A 93 -12.72 -16.21 28.68
C ASP A 93 -12.53 -17.31 27.64
N VAL A 94 -12.93 -18.53 28.00
CA VAL A 94 -12.68 -19.73 27.18
C VAL A 94 -13.86 -20.05 26.27
N ILE A 95 -13.54 -20.32 25.00
CA ILE A 95 -14.46 -20.80 23.97
C ILE A 95 -14.05 -22.20 23.54
N ASP A 96 -15.00 -23.13 23.56
CA ASP A 96 -14.82 -24.43 22.93
C ASP A 96 -14.93 -24.27 21.40
N CYS A 97 -13.82 -24.42 20.68
CA CYS A 97 -13.77 -24.34 19.22
C CYS A 97 -14.19 -25.66 18.54
N ARG A 98 -14.68 -26.65 19.30
CA ARG A 98 -15.34 -27.88 18.81
C ARG A 98 -14.47 -28.69 17.84
N GLY A 99 -13.19 -28.83 18.14
CA GLY A 99 -12.23 -29.50 17.26
C GLY A 99 -12.02 -28.76 15.93
N GLY A 100 -12.28 -27.45 15.88
CA GLY A 100 -12.16 -26.60 14.70
C GLY A 100 -13.30 -26.77 13.68
N ARG A 101 -14.42 -27.40 14.05
CA ARG A 101 -15.55 -27.64 13.14
C ARG A 101 -16.90 -27.41 13.84
N MET A 102 -17.74 -26.57 13.23
CA MET A 102 -19.10 -26.32 13.70
C MET A 102 -20.08 -26.33 12.53
N ARG A 103 -21.21 -27.04 12.69
CA ARG A 103 -22.33 -26.98 11.75
C ARG A 103 -23.42 -26.09 12.34
N TYR A 104 -23.82 -25.07 11.60
CA TYR A 104 -24.87 -24.15 12.01
C TYR A 104 -25.74 -23.80 10.81
N ARG A 105 -27.07 -23.96 10.96
CA ARG A 105 -28.06 -23.70 9.89
C ARG A 105 -27.67 -24.29 8.53
N GLY A 106 -27.21 -25.55 8.52
CA GLY A 106 -26.81 -26.25 7.29
C GLY A 106 -25.43 -25.89 6.74
N LYS A 107 -24.77 -24.85 7.23
CA LYS A 107 -23.42 -24.42 6.82
C LYS A 107 -22.35 -24.99 7.76
N TRP A 108 -21.21 -25.39 7.18
CA TRP A 108 -20.02 -25.74 7.94
C TRP A 108 -19.11 -24.53 8.10
N PHE A 109 -18.75 -24.24 9.35
CA PHE A 109 -17.64 -23.39 9.75
C PHE A 109 -16.45 -24.29 10.07
N ARG A 110 -15.29 -23.97 9.50
CA ARG A 110 -14.07 -24.78 9.62
C ARG A 110 -12.88 -23.88 9.88
N ASP A 111 -12.07 -24.29 10.82
CA ASP A 111 -10.75 -23.74 11.06
C ASP A 111 -9.72 -24.40 10.14
N THR A 112 -8.60 -23.73 9.94
CA THR A 112 -7.50 -24.29 9.14
C THR A 112 -6.86 -25.51 9.81
N ARG A 113 -6.95 -25.60 11.15
CA ARG A 113 -6.48 -26.72 11.96
C ARG A 113 -7.48 -27.00 13.09
N PRO A 114 -7.51 -28.22 13.64
CA PRO A 114 -8.35 -28.51 14.80
C PRO A 114 -7.94 -27.68 16.02
N HIS A 115 -8.92 -27.12 16.72
CA HIS A 115 -8.73 -26.40 17.96
C HIS A 115 -9.74 -26.89 19.01
N GLY A 116 -9.26 -27.14 20.22
CA GLY A 116 -10.10 -27.46 21.37
C GLY A 116 -10.61 -26.18 22.04
N LYS A 117 -10.38 -26.06 23.34
CA LYS A 117 -10.67 -24.85 24.11
C LYS A 117 -9.58 -23.80 23.89
N LEU A 118 -9.98 -22.58 23.56
CA LEU A 118 -9.10 -21.43 23.36
C LEU A 118 -9.66 -20.24 24.15
N SER A 119 -8.82 -19.36 24.66
CA SER A 119 -9.29 -18.04 25.12
C SER A 119 -9.79 -17.19 23.96
N VAL A 120 -10.58 -16.15 24.21
CA VAL A 120 -11.01 -15.18 23.18
C VAL A 120 -9.80 -14.56 22.46
N GLU A 121 -8.75 -14.20 23.19
CA GLU A 121 -7.48 -13.74 22.62
C GLU A 121 -6.90 -14.80 21.66
N GLN A 122 -6.78 -16.05 22.09
CA GLN A 122 -6.25 -17.12 21.26
C GLN A 122 -7.13 -17.40 20.02
N VAL A 123 -8.47 -17.31 20.16
CA VAL A 123 -9.40 -17.41 19.02
C VAL A 123 -9.05 -16.37 17.95
N PHE A 124 -8.72 -15.15 18.35
CA PHE A 124 -8.28 -14.09 17.44
C PHE A 124 -6.89 -14.36 16.85
N GLU A 125 -5.91 -14.77 17.68
CA GLU A 125 -4.52 -15.03 17.28
C GLU A 125 -4.40 -16.13 16.20
N VAL A 126 -5.02 -17.28 16.47
CA VAL A 126 -5.04 -18.42 15.54
C VAL A 126 -6.12 -18.26 14.47
N SER A 127 -6.92 -17.19 14.57
CA SER A 127 -7.97 -16.85 13.62
C SER A 127 -9.02 -17.95 13.47
N SER A 128 -9.44 -18.58 14.57
CA SER A 128 -10.50 -19.61 14.56
C SER A 128 -11.80 -19.03 14.00
N ASN A 129 -12.30 -19.58 12.90
CA ASN A 129 -13.60 -19.27 12.34
C ASN A 129 -14.72 -19.80 13.24
N VAL A 130 -14.53 -20.97 13.86
CA VAL A 130 -15.54 -21.54 14.77
C VAL A 130 -15.71 -20.68 16.00
N GLY A 131 -14.63 -20.31 16.69
CA GLY A 131 -14.69 -19.44 17.86
C GLY A 131 -15.28 -18.07 17.54
N THR A 132 -14.84 -17.45 16.43
CA THR A 132 -15.36 -16.13 16.04
C THR A 132 -16.82 -16.18 15.57
N ALA A 133 -17.24 -17.24 14.88
CA ALA A 133 -18.64 -17.42 14.49
C ALA A 133 -19.55 -17.59 15.71
N GLN A 134 -19.10 -18.29 16.76
CA GLN A 134 -19.83 -18.39 18.03
C GLN A 134 -19.98 -17.01 18.68
N LEU A 135 -18.91 -16.23 18.77
CA LEU A 135 -18.97 -14.84 19.26
C LEU A 135 -19.94 -13.98 18.43
N GLY A 136 -19.94 -14.12 17.11
CA GLY A 136 -20.89 -13.45 16.23
C GLY A 136 -22.35 -13.83 16.45
N LEU A 137 -22.62 -15.06 16.89
CA LEU A 137 -23.96 -15.54 17.23
C LEU A 137 -24.41 -15.11 18.63
N GLU A 138 -23.46 -14.90 19.55
CA GLU A 138 -23.72 -14.40 20.90
C GLU A 138 -23.96 -12.88 20.92
N LEU A 139 -23.34 -12.12 20.00
CA LEU A 139 -23.58 -10.70 19.83
C LEU A 139 -25.01 -10.41 19.36
N LYS A 140 -25.61 -9.32 19.86
CA LYS A 140 -26.85 -8.83 19.25
C LYS A 140 -26.52 -8.33 17.84
N PRO A 141 -27.38 -8.60 16.83
CA PRO A 141 -27.13 -8.18 15.46
C PRO A 141 -26.79 -6.69 15.28
N LEU A 142 -27.45 -5.84 16.07
CA LEU A 142 -27.23 -4.39 16.01
C LEU A 142 -25.84 -3.99 16.51
N ASP A 143 -25.26 -4.71 17.48
CA ASP A 143 -23.96 -4.36 18.07
C ASP A 143 -22.83 -4.56 17.05
N LEU A 144 -22.82 -5.69 16.34
CA LEU A 144 -21.83 -5.95 15.29
C LEU A 144 -21.99 -5.00 14.10
N TYR A 145 -23.24 -4.73 13.70
CA TYR A 145 -23.53 -3.78 12.63
C TYR A 145 -23.12 -2.35 12.98
N ALA A 146 -23.46 -1.88 14.19
CA ALA A 146 -23.10 -0.56 14.68
C ALA A 146 -21.59 -0.40 14.76
N MET A 147 -20.88 -1.39 15.31
CA MET A 147 -19.40 -1.36 15.35
C MET A 147 -18.80 -1.27 13.94
N ALA A 148 -19.30 -2.06 12.97
CA ALA A 148 -18.86 -1.95 11.59
C ALA A 148 -19.12 -0.57 10.98
N ARG A 149 -20.26 0.06 11.28
CA ARG A 149 -20.59 1.43 10.86
C ARG A 149 -19.73 2.49 11.55
N ASP A 150 -19.39 2.31 12.82
CA ASP A 150 -18.51 3.22 13.56
C ASP A 150 -17.11 3.25 12.95
N TYR A 151 -16.63 2.10 12.46
CA TYR A 151 -15.41 2.02 11.64
C TYR A 151 -15.54 2.59 10.21
N GLY A 152 -16.73 3.06 9.81
CA GLY A 152 -16.98 3.64 8.49
C GLY A 152 -17.23 2.63 7.37
N LEU A 153 -17.47 1.35 7.69
CA LEU A 153 -17.70 0.32 6.69
C LEU A 153 -19.08 0.47 6.02
N GLY A 154 -19.14 0.21 4.71
CA GLY A 154 -20.35 0.36 3.92
C GLY A 154 -20.73 1.82 3.62
N THR A 155 -19.79 2.76 3.80
CA THR A 155 -19.90 4.18 3.42
C THR A 155 -18.61 4.65 2.78
N ARG A 156 -18.69 5.62 1.87
CA ARG A 156 -17.50 6.30 1.31
C ARG A 156 -16.68 6.95 2.41
N THR A 157 -15.36 6.82 2.34
CA THR A 157 -14.42 7.42 3.28
C THR A 157 -14.23 8.91 3.05
N GLY A 158 -14.53 9.40 1.84
CA GLY A 158 -14.39 10.81 1.49
C GLY A 158 -12.97 11.23 1.11
N ILE A 159 -12.14 10.26 0.69
CA ILE A 159 -10.84 10.52 0.06
C ILE A 159 -11.02 11.38 -1.20
N GLU A 160 -10.04 12.25 -1.52
CA GLU A 160 -10.14 13.21 -2.62
C GLU A 160 -9.93 12.58 -4.02
N LEU A 161 -10.42 11.36 -4.24
CA LEU A 161 -10.31 10.63 -5.51
C LEU A 161 -11.70 10.27 -6.06
N PRO A 162 -11.89 10.33 -7.39
CA PRO A 162 -13.14 9.91 -8.00
C PRO A 162 -13.29 8.38 -8.01
N GLY A 163 -14.54 7.92 -8.08
CA GLY A 163 -14.83 6.48 -8.26
C GLY A 163 -14.77 5.64 -7.00
N GLU A 164 -14.76 6.27 -5.81
CA GLU A 164 -14.81 5.55 -4.54
C GLU A 164 -16.08 4.70 -4.40
N ALA A 165 -15.88 3.40 -4.23
CA ALA A 165 -16.94 2.45 -3.90
C ALA A 165 -17.29 2.56 -2.41
N GLU A 166 -18.58 2.46 -2.10
CA GLU A 166 -19.06 2.52 -0.71
C GLU A 166 -18.93 1.18 0.05
N GLY A 167 -18.67 0.08 -0.66
CA GLY A 167 -18.75 -1.27 -0.09
C GLY A 167 -20.20 -1.76 0.01
N PHE A 168 -20.43 -2.79 0.82
CA PHE A 168 -21.76 -3.32 1.09
C PHE A 168 -21.85 -3.86 2.50
N LEU A 169 -22.72 -3.26 3.31
CA LEU A 169 -23.04 -3.72 4.66
C LEU A 169 -24.56 -3.96 4.76
N LYS A 170 -24.94 -5.23 4.95
CA LYS A 170 -26.35 -5.60 5.03
C LYS A 170 -26.95 -5.05 6.33
N HIS A 171 -28.08 -4.35 6.24
CA HIS A 171 -28.82 -3.88 7.43
C HIS A 171 -29.37 -5.08 8.24
N PRO A 172 -29.34 -5.05 9.60
CA PRO A 172 -29.75 -6.18 10.45
C PRO A 172 -31.17 -6.71 10.18
N THR A 173 -32.11 -5.85 9.79
CA THR A 173 -33.49 -6.28 9.44
C THR A 173 -33.56 -7.20 8.21
N ARG A 174 -32.50 -7.25 7.41
CA ARG A 174 -32.40 -8.13 6.22
C ARG A 174 -31.49 -9.32 6.46
N TRP A 175 -30.99 -9.51 7.69
CA TRP A 175 -30.09 -10.61 8.00
C TRP A 175 -30.83 -11.93 7.95
N SER A 176 -30.21 -12.91 7.29
CA SER A 176 -30.60 -14.29 7.53
C SER A 176 -30.08 -14.70 8.91
N GLY A 177 -30.62 -15.76 9.51
CA GLY A 177 -30.04 -16.26 10.76
C GLY A 177 -28.61 -16.82 10.59
N LEU A 178 -28.07 -16.94 9.37
CA LEU A 178 -26.65 -17.28 9.14
C LEU A 178 -25.75 -16.04 9.11
N THR A 179 -26.30 -14.86 8.79
CA THR A 179 -25.55 -13.62 8.59
C THR A 179 -24.70 -13.21 9.80
N PRO A 180 -25.15 -13.29 11.09
CA PRO A 180 -24.30 -12.93 12.22
C PRO A 180 -22.98 -13.73 12.26
N ALA A 181 -23.07 -15.05 12.08
CA ALA A 181 -21.92 -15.94 12.09
C ALA A 181 -20.98 -15.71 10.90
N MET A 182 -21.53 -15.47 9.70
CA MET A 182 -20.75 -15.24 8.48
C MET A 182 -20.07 -13.87 8.48
N MET A 183 -20.81 -12.83 8.88
CA MET A 183 -20.30 -11.47 8.99
C MET A 183 -19.19 -11.39 10.03
N ALA A 184 -19.34 -12.08 11.17
CA ALA A 184 -18.31 -12.13 12.20
C ALA A 184 -16.95 -12.65 11.72
N ILE A 185 -16.93 -13.50 10.68
CA ILE A 185 -15.71 -14.01 10.05
C ILE A 185 -15.35 -13.31 8.73
N GLY A 186 -16.06 -12.22 8.38
CA GLY A 186 -15.80 -11.35 7.24
C GLY A 186 -16.38 -11.80 5.91
N TYR A 187 -17.50 -12.52 5.93
CA TYR A 187 -18.31 -12.89 4.77
C TYR A 187 -19.69 -12.22 4.83
N GLU A 188 -20.45 -12.18 3.72
CA GLU A 188 -21.70 -11.39 3.60
C GLU A 188 -21.53 -9.87 3.80
N VAL A 189 -20.29 -9.38 3.70
CA VAL A 189 -19.90 -7.97 3.74
C VAL A 189 -18.89 -7.72 2.65
N ALA A 190 -18.98 -6.58 1.95
CA ALA A 190 -18.00 -6.16 0.98
C ALA A 190 -17.39 -4.82 1.39
N VAL A 191 -16.07 -4.70 1.30
CA VAL A 191 -15.33 -3.50 1.71
C VAL A 191 -14.26 -3.16 0.68
N THR A 192 -13.83 -1.91 0.62
CA THR A 192 -12.63 -1.52 -0.11
C THR A 192 -11.38 -1.76 0.74
N PRO A 193 -10.20 -1.99 0.13
CA PRO A 193 -8.95 -2.05 0.89
C PRO A 193 -8.69 -0.80 1.72
N LEU A 194 -9.09 0.39 1.24
CA LEU A 194 -8.97 1.64 2.00
C LEU A 194 -9.83 1.64 3.27
N GLN A 195 -11.09 1.20 3.19
CA GLN A 195 -11.97 1.10 4.36
C GLN A 195 -11.34 0.22 5.46
N MET A 196 -10.78 -0.93 5.09
CA MET A 196 -10.12 -1.81 6.05
C MET A 196 -8.80 -1.23 6.57
N ALA A 197 -8.01 -0.55 5.73
CA ALA A 197 -6.81 0.14 6.17
C ALA A 197 -7.13 1.22 7.22
N MET A 198 -8.19 2.01 7.00
CA MET A 198 -8.63 3.04 7.95
C MET A 198 -9.21 2.45 9.24
N ALA A 199 -9.89 1.31 9.19
CA ALA A 199 -10.36 0.62 10.39
C ALA A 199 -9.21 0.19 11.30
N TYR A 200 -8.14 -0.38 10.74
CA TYR A 200 -6.93 -0.71 11.50
C TYR A 200 -6.14 0.55 11.91
N ALA A 201 -6.19 1.61 11.09
CA ALA A 201 -5.57 2.89 11.43
C ALA A 201 -6.21 3.51 12.67
N ALA A 202 -7.52 3.35 12.88
CA ALA A 202 -8.16 3.80 14.10
C ALA A 202 -7.57 3.14 15.36
N VAL A 203 -7.25 1.84 15.31
CA VAL A 203 -6.58 1.14 16.43
C VAL A 203 -5.15 1.64 16.62
N ALA A 204 -4.42 1.85 15.53
CA ALA A 204 -3.07 2.42 15.56
C ALA A 204 -3.02 3.89 15.99
N ASN A 205 -4.16 4.59 15.96
CA ASN A 205 -4.36 5.99 16.33
C ASN A 205 -5.26 6.10 17.58
N ASP A 206 -5.02 5.23 18.55
CA ASP A 206 -5.63 5.28 19.88
C ASP A 206 -7.15 5.38 19.88
N GLY A 207 -7.78 4.69 18.95
CA GLY A 207 -9.23 4.56 18.81
C GLY A 207 -9.88 5.65 17.97
N ILE A 208 -9.12 6.59 17.38
CA ILE A 208 -9.65 7.71 16.59
C ILE A 208 -9.59 7.37 15.11
N LEU A 209 -10.76 7.27 14.47
CA LEU A 209 -10.88 7.11 13.02
C LEU A 209 -10.65 8.46 12.34
N MET A 210 -9.60 8.54 11.53
CA MET A 210 -9.28 9.70 10.71
C MET A 210 -9.94 9.59 9.34
N LYS A 211 -10.29 10.72 8.73
CA LYS A 211 -10.63 10.78 7.32
C LYS A 211 -9.36 10.61 6.49
N PRO A 212 -9.33 9.70 5.50
CA PRO A 212 -8.16 9.55 4.65
C PRO A 212 -7.96 10.79 3.77
N ARG A 213 -6.69 11.19 3.57
CA ARG A 213 -6.34 12.31 2.69
C ARG A 213 -5.15 12.02 1.80
N LEU A 214 -5.23 12.48 0.55
CA LEU A 214 -4.18 12.39 -0.46
C LEU A 214 -3.55 13.76 -0.76
N VAL A 215 -4.34 14.83 -0.66
CA VAL A 215 -3.88 16.19 -0.94
C VAL A 215 -3.30 16.79 0.33
N ARG A 216 -2.03 17.22 0.29
CA ARG A 216 -1.38 17.92 1.41
C ARG A 216 -1.66 19.41 1.37
N GLU A 217 -1.45 20.01 0.20
CA GLU A 217 -1.70 21.42 -0.07
C GLU A 217 -1.88 21.64 -1.58
N VAL A 218 -2.46 22.78 -1.93
CA VAL A 218 -2.62 23.28 -3.29
C VAL A 218 -1.93 24.63 -3.35
N ARG A 219 -1.07 24.80 -4.35
CA ARG A 219 -0.31 26.04 -4.58
C ARG A 219 -0.66 26.62 -5.95
N ASP A 220 -0.55 27.93 -6.09
CA ASP A 220 -0.59 28.59 -7.38
C ASP A 220 0.75 28.45 -8.13
N HIS A 221 0.85 29.09 -9.30
CA HIS A 221 2.06 29.08 -10.13
C HIS A 221 3.26 29.75 -9.43
N ASP A 222 2.99 30.76 -8.60
CA ASP A 222 4.02 31.53 -7.87
C ASP A 222 4.44 30.83 -6.56
N GLY A 223 3.81 29.69 -6.24
CA GLY A 223 4.11 28.88 -5.07
C GLY A 223 3.36 29.30 -3.81
N HIS A 224 2.45 30.27 -3.88
CA HIS A 224 1.60 30.65 -2.75
C HIS A 224 0.61 29.53 -2.42
N VAL A 225 0.44 29.27 -1.13
CA VAL A 225 -0.47 28.22 -0.66
C VAL A 225 -1.90 28.73 -0.73
N LEU A 226 -2.68 28.19 -1.68
CA LEU A 226 -4.11 28.48 -1.83
C LEU A 226 -4.96 27.69 -0.84
N ARG A 227 -4.58 26.43 -0.59
CA ARG A 227 -5.29 25.54 0.34
C ARG A 227 -4.31 24.59 1.01
N LYS A 228 -4.44 24.40 2.31
CA LYS A 228 -3.71 23.38 3.06
C LYS A 228 -4.69 22.39 3.67
N SER A 229 -4.54 21.11 3.37
CA SER A 229 -5.34 20.06 3.97
C SER A 229 -4.85 19.80 5.39
N LYS A 230 -5.77 19.62 6.33
CA LYS A 230 -5.47 19.34 7.74
C LYS A 230 -6.00 17.95 8.10
N PRO A 231 -5.39 17.26 9.08
CA PRO A 231 -5.97 16.06 9.66
C PRO A 231 -7.41 16.31 10.13
N GLU A 232 -8.33 15.43 9.76
CA GLU A 232 -9.75 15.53 10.11
C GLU A 232 -10.17 14.27 10.87
N PRO A 233 -10.27 14.32 12.22
CA PRO A 233 -10.83 13.20 12.97
C PRO A 233 -12.32 13.08 12.67
N VAL A 234 -12.77 11.88 12.32
CA VAL A 234 -14.19 11.62 12.06
C VAL A 234 -14.91 11.34 13.37
N ARG A 235 -14.38 10.40 14.16
CA ARG A 235 -14.93 10.00 15.47
C ARG A 235 -13.95 9.15 16.27
N ARG A 236 -14.19 9.04 17.58
CA ARG A 236 -13.59 8.01 18.41
C ARG A 236 -14.43 6.73 18.32
N VAL A 237 -13.83 5.67 17.79
CA VAL A 237 -14.46 4.34 17.63
C VAL A 237 -14.18 3.46 18.84
N LEU A 238 -13.02 3.62 19.49
CA LEU A 238 -12.59 2.83 20.64
C LEU A 238 -12.14 3.72 21.82
N THR A 239 -12.35 3.20 23.01
CA THR A 239 -11.72 3.68 24.25
C THR A 239 -10.26 3.24 24.32
N GLU A 240 -9.47 3.87 25.18
CA GLU A 240 -8.07 3.52 25.38
C GLU A 240 -7.88 2.07 25.88
N ALA A 241 -8.77 1.62 26.77
CA ALA A 241 -8.75 0.24 27.26
C ALA A 241 -9.02 -0.77 26.13
N GLU A 242 -10.03 -0.53 25.30
CA GLU A 242 -10.32 -1.39 24.14
C GLU A 242 -9.17 -1.42 23.14
N VAL A 243 -8.51 -0.27 22.91
CA VAL A 243 -7.32 -0.18 22.05
C VAL A 243 -6.18 -1.02 22.60
N ALA A 244 -5.90 -0.94 23.91
CA ALA A 244 -4.83 -1.70 24.54
C ALA A 244 -5.03 -3.21 24.37
N GLU A 245 -6.25 -3.69 24.62
CA GLU A 245 -6.63 -5.09 24.43
C GLU A 245 -6.50 -5.53 22.97
N LEU A 246 -7.00 -4.73 22.02
CA LEU A 246 -6.90 -5.06 20.59
C LEU A 246 -5.45 -5.05 20.11
N LYS A 247 -4.61 -4.11 20.57
CA LYS A 247 -3.17 -4.10 20.27
C LYS A 247 -2.51 -5.36 20.82
N GLN A 248 -2.84 -5.80 22.04
CA GLN A 248 -2.30 -7.05 22.58
C GLN A 248 -2.69 -8.26 21.71
N MET A 249 -3.96 -8.38 21.34
CA MET A 249 -4.43 -9.47 20.47
C MET A 249 -3.77 -9.43 19.08
N LEU A 250 -3.65 -8.24 18.46
CA LEU A 250 -2.99 -8.06 17.16
C LEU A 250 -1.49 -8.37 17.20
N ARG A 251 -0.83 -8.09 18.32
CA ARG A 251 0.56 -8.49 18.56
C ARG A 251 0.66 -10.00 18.69
N GLY A 252 -0.26 -10.63 19.42
CA GLY A 252 -0.35 -12.09 19.55
C GLY A 252 -0.48 -12.80 18.20
N VAL A 253 -1.22 -12.24 17.24
CA VAL A 253 -1.31 -12.79 15.88
C VAL A 253 0.06 -12.90 15.21
N VAL A 254 0.93 -11.91 15.40
CA VAL A 254 2.26 -11.87 14.77
C VAL A 254 3.28 -12.68 15.56
N GLU A 255 3.24 -12.66 16.89
CA GLU A 255 4.22 -13.39 17.72
C GLU A 255 3.89 -14.88 17.85
N ARG A 256 2.61 -15.22 18.00
CA ARG A 256 2.14 -16.57 18.36
C ARG A 256 1.15 -17.15 17.36
N GLY A 257 0.51 -16.32 16.54
CA GLY A 257 -0.59 -16.74 15.68
C GLY A 257 -0.23 -16.93 14.20
N THR A 258 -1.21 -16.59 13.36
CA THR A 258 -1.16 -16.80 11.90
C THR A 258 -0.27 -15.79 11.15
N GLY A 259 0.13 -14.70 11.79
CA GLY A 259 0.86 -13.58 11.19
C GLY A 259 2.38 -13.63 11.34
N ARG A 260 2.97 -14.75 11.81
CA ARG A 260 4.41 -14.86 12.12
C ARG A 260 5.36 -14.42 11.00
N ASN A 261 4.98 -14.61 9.74
CA ASN A 261 5.80 -14.20 8.60
C ASN A 261 5.86 -12.67 8.39
N ALA A 262 5.03 -11.90 9.09
CA ALA A 262 5.12 -10.44 9.14
C ALA A 262 6.21 -9.95 10.09
N ALA A 263 6.67 -10.79 11.02
CA ALA A 263 7.56 -10.39 12.11
C ALA A 263 8.92 -9.87 11.62
N ILE A 264 9.39 -8.78 12.23
CA ILE A 264 10.74 -8.24 12.06
C ILE A 264 11.40 -8.29 13.45
N PRO A 265 12.55 -8.97 13.60
CA PRO A 265 13.25 -9.02 14.88
C PRO A 265 13.49 -7.63 15.46
N GLY A 266 13.13 -7.43 16.73
CA GLY A 266 13.26 -6.15 17.43
C GLY A 266 12.16 -5.12 17.15
N VAL A 267 11.21 -5.39 16.25
CA VAL A 267 10.09 -4.47 15.94
C VAL A 267 8.79 -5.03 16.52
N ALA A 268 8.09 -4.22 17.29
CA ALA A 268 6.73 -4.53 17.71
C ALA A 268 5.78 -4.31 16.52
N ILE A 269 5.25 -5.42 15.99
CA ILE A 269 4.32 -5.42 14.86
C ILE A 269 2.96 -5.91 15.34
N PHE A 270 1.94 -5.18 14.95
CA PHE A 270 0.54 -5.44 15.25
C PHE A 270 -0.16 -5.69 13.92
N GLY A 271 -0.85 -6.81 13.76
CA GLY A 271 -1.54 -7.04 12.50
C GLY A 271 -2.40 -8.28 12.46
N LYS A 272 -3.14 -8.43 11.36
CA LYS A 272 -4.06 -9.54 11.17
C LYS A 272 -4.01 -10.05 9.74
N THR A 273 -4.01 -11.38 9.63
CA THR A 273 -4.16 -12.11 8.37
C THR A 273 -5.63 -12.20 7.95
N GLY A 274 -5.85 -12.19 6.64
CA GLY A 274 -7.11 -12.51 6.00
C GLY A 274 -6.93 -13.56 4.90
N THR A 275 -7.89 -14.45 4.77
CA THR A 275 -8.01 -15.38 3.65
C THR A 275 -9.49 -15.60 3.40
N ALA A 276 -10.00 -15.07 2.30
CA ALA A 276 -11.42 -15.10 1.95
C ALA A 276 -11.62 -15.87 0.65
N GLN A 277 -12.58 -16.79 0.61
CA GLN A 277 -13.00 -17.42 -0.63
C GLN A 277 -13.81 -16.45 -1.47
N LYS A 278 -13.65 -16.50 -2.79
CA LYS A 278 -14.44 -15.66 -3.70
C LYS A 278 -15.73 -16.34 -4.08
N PHE A 279 -16.83 -15.59 -4.00
CA PHE A 279 -18.12 -16.01 -4.52
C PHE A 279 -18.11 -16.01 -6.05
N ASP A 280 -18.56 -17.10 -6.66
CA ASP A 280 -18.86 -17.14 -8.09
C ASP A 280 -20.34 -16.88 -8.32
N PRO A 281 -20.72 -15.75 -8.95
CA PRO A 281 -22.13 -15.47 -9.22
C PRO A 281 -22.74 -16.43 -10.24
N LYS A 282 -21.95 -17.01 -11.17
CA LYS A 282 -22.45 -17.96 -12.16
C LYS A 282 -22.71 -19.34 -11.54
N LEU A 283 -21.87 -19.76 -10.59
CA LEU A 283 -22.04 -21.03 -9.88
C LEU A 283 -22.89 -20.92 -8.62
N GLY A 284 -23.24 -19.70 -8.18
CA GLY A 284 -24.00 -19.44 -6.97
C GLY A 284 -23.31 -19.91 -5.67
N ARG A 285 -21.97 -20.00 -5.65
CA ARG A 285 -21.22 -20.56 -4.52
C ARG A 285 -19.80 -19.99 -4.39
N TYR A 286 -19.26 -20.08 -3.18
CA TYR A 286 -17.84 -19.82 -2.91
C TYR A 286 -16.96 -20.88 -3.59
N VAL A 287 -15.86 -20.43 -4.20
CA VAL A 287 -14.94 -21.29 -4.95
C VAL A 287 -13.67 -21.50 -4.15
N SER A 288 -13.36 -22.77 -3.84
CA SER A 288 -12.20 -23.14 -3.03
C SER A 288 -10.84 -22.94 -3.72
N SER A 289 -10.81 -22.69 -5.02
CA SER A 289 -9.57 -22.40 -5.76
C SER A 289 -9.28 -20.91 -5.93
N ARG A 290 -10.20 -20.03 -5.52
CA ARG A 290 -10.07 -18.57 -5.67
C ARG A 290 -10.18 -17.89 -4.33
N HIS A 291 -9.09 -17.28 -3.89
CA HIS A 291 -8.99 -16.62 -2.60
C HIS A 291 -8.46 -15.20 -2.73
N VAL A 292 -8.86 -14.34 -1.80
CA VAL A 292 -8.19 -13.08 -1.51
C VAL A 292 -7.30 -13.30 -0.30
N ALA A 293 -6.00 -13.11 -0.46
CA ALA A 293 -5.01 -13.19 0.62
C ALA A 293 -4.67 -11.78 1.10
N SER A 294 -4.83 -11.50 2.40
CA SER A 294 -4.57 -10.16 2.93
C SER A 294 -3.81 -10.17 4.24
N PHE A 295 -3.11 -9.08 4.49
CA PHE A 295 -2.50 -8.78 5.78
C PHE A 295 -2.57 -7.27 6.00
N ILE A 296 -3.08 -6.85 7.14
CA ILE A 296 -3.13 -5.44 7.55
C ILE A 296 -2.43 -5.34 8.88
N GLY A 297 -1.45 -4.44 8.97
CA GLY A 297 -0.72 -4.25 10.21
C GLY A 297 -0.02 -2.91 10.28
N PHE A 298 0.57 -2.63 11.42
CA PHE A 298 1.34 -1.43 11.68
C PHE A 298 2.47 -1.76 12.66
N CYS A 299 3.47 -0.89 12.71
CA CYS A 299 4.41 -0.84 13.81
C CYS A 299 4.38 0.54 14.45
N GLU A 300 4.44 0.57 15.77
CA GLU A 300 4.58 1.82 16.49
C GLU A 300 6.07 2.18 16.54
N SER A 301 6.39 3.38 16.06
CA SER A 301 7.72 3.97 16.16
C SER A 301 7.60 5.31 16.88
N PRO A 302 8.57 5.69 17.72
CA PRO A 302 8.54 6.98 18.43
C PRO A 302 8.42 8.20 17.51
N ARG A 303 8.81 8.08 16.23
CA ARG A 303 8.73 9.17 15.26
C ARG A 303 7.48 9.12 14.41
N ASP A 304 7.10 7.93 13.94
CA ASP A 304 6.03 7.78 12.96
C ASP A 304 5.48 6.36 12.89
N THR A 305 4.21 6.20 13.24
CA THR A 305 3.49 4.95 13.03
C THR A 305 3.07 4.85 11.57
N LEU A 306 3.49 3.79 10.89
CA LEU A 306 3.03 3.45 9.55
C LEU A 306 2.16 2.21 9.60
N LEU A 307 0.99 2.31 8.98
CA LEU A 307 0.11 1.18 8.72
C LEU A 307 0.24 0.76 7.26
N VAL A 308 0.35 -0.53 7.02
CA VAL A 308 0.40 -1.10 5.67
C VAL A 308 -0.70 -2.15 5.54
N ALA A 309 -1.56 -1.99 4.54
CA ALA A 309 -2.56 -2.96 4.13
C ALA A 309 -2.13 -3.59 2.80
N VAL A 310 -2.03 -4.91 2.77
CA VAL A 310 -1.69 -5.70 1.58
C VAL A 310 -2.86 -6.62 1.26
N VAL A 311 -3.35 -6.58 0.01
CA VAL A 311 -4.44 -7.42 -0.50
C VAL A 311 -4.02 -8.01 -1.84
N ILE A 312 -3.97 -9.33 -1.96
CA ILE A 312 -3.56 -10.06 -3.17
C ILE A 312 -4.74 -10.93 -3.64
N ASP A 313 -5.20 -10.72 -4.87
CA ASP A 313 -6.34 -11.43 -5.46
C ASP A 313 -5.89 -12.66 -6.23
N GLU A 314 -6.50 -13.80 -5.90
CA GLU A 314 -6.30 -15.11 -6.54
C GLU A 314 -4.84 -15.55 -6.75
N PRO A 315 -3.96 -15.45 -5.72
CA PRO A 315 -2.60 -15.98 -5.81
C PRO A 315 -2.61 -17.49 -6.10
N LYS A 316 -1.62 -17.96 -6.87
CA LYS A 316 -1.41 -19.36 -7.22
C LYS A 316 -0.35 -19.99 -6.31
N GLY A 317 -0.49 -21.29 -6.04
CA GLY A 317 0.35 -22.00 -5.09
C GLY A 317 -0.03 -21.65 -3.65
N ALA A 318 0.86 -20.95 -2.93
CA ALA A 318 0.52 -20.46 -1.59
C ALA A 318 -0.59 -19.40 -1.68
N TYR A 319 -1.64 -19.52 -0.86
CA TYR A 319 -2.82 -18.64 -0.95
C TYR A 319 -3.28 -18.06 0.39
N TYR A 320 -2.64 -18.40 1.51
CA TYR A 320 -3.00 -17.84 2.80
C TYR A 320 -2.42 -16.43 2.96
N GLY A 321 -3.15 -15.55 3.65
CA GLY A 321 -2.68 -14.19 3.98
C GLY A 321 -1.35 -14.21 4.74
N GLY A 322 -1.14 -15.21 5.60
CA GLY A 322 0.13 -15.41 6.33
C GLY A 322 1.29 -15.87 5.45
N SER A 323 1.06 -16.51 4.31
CA SER A 323 2.12 -17.00 3.41
C SER A 323 2.37 -16.10 2.20
N VAL A 324 1.41 -15.22 1.86
CA VAL A 324 1.48 -14.34 0.69
C VAL A 324 1.60 -12.88 1.12
N ALA A 325 0.56 -12.33 1.77
CA ALA A 325 0.48 -10.91 2.09
C ALA A 325 1.39 -10.49 3.27
N ALA A 326 1.53 -11.33 4.29
CA ALA A 326 2.37 -11.04 5.46
C ALA A 326 3.88 -10.90 5.12
N PRO A 327 4.47 -11.77 4.28
CA PRO A 327 5.83 -11.54 3.77
C PRO A 327 5.99 -10.22 2.99
N THR A 328 5.03 -9.87 2.14
CA THR A 328 5.04 -8.60 1.39
C THR A 328 5.01 -7.40 2.33
N PHE A 329 4.11 -7.42 3.32
CA PHE A 329 4.05 -6.44 4.39
C PHE A 329 5.42 -6.27 5.08
N ARG A 330 6.05 -7.40 5.45
CA ARG A 330 7.35 -7.39 6.12
C ARG A 330 8.45 -6.77 5.26
N ARG A 331 8.48 -7.07 3.95
CA ARG A 331 9.50 -6.50 3.04
C ARG A 331 9.33 -5.00 2.87
N ILE A 332 8.09 -4.53 2.66
CA ILE A 332 7.76 -3.10 2.57
C ILE A 332 8.17 -2.39 3.87
N LEU A 333 7.70 -2.88 5.02
CA LEU A 333 7.96 -2.24 6.30
C LEU A 333 9.45 -2.23 6.64
N LYS A 334 10.17 -3.32 6.39
CA LYS A 334 11.63 -3.39 6.63
C LYS A 334 12.40 -2.38 5.77
N ARG A 335 11.98 -2.15 4.52
CA ARG A 335 12.59 -1.15 3.64
C ARG A 335 12.23 0.27 4.10
N ALA A 336 10.96 0.52 4.43
CA ALA A 336 10.50 1.82 4.93
C ALA A 336 11.20 2.22 6.24
N LEU A 337 11.35 1.29 7.19
CA LEU A 337 12.02 1.54 8.48
C LEU A 337 13.51 1.89 8.34
N ARG A 338 14.17 1.47 7.25
CA ARG A 338 15.58 1.84 6.99
C ARG A 338 15.75 3.28 6.51
N LEU A 339 14.71 3.87 5.92
CA LEU A 339 14.74 5.25 5.42
C LEU A 339 14.66 6.29 6.55
N GLY A 340 14.09 5.92 7.69
CA GLY A 340 14.05 6.76 8.88
C GLY A 340 15.37 6.69 9.62
N ASP A 341 16.31 7.59 9.32
CA ASP A 341 17.60 7.72 9.98
C ASP A 341 17.49 7.54 11.51
N GLY A 342 17.96 6.40 12.02
CA GLY A 342 18.09 6.11 13.46
C GLY A 342 17.14 5.08 14.08
N TRP A 343 16.70 4.04 13.36
CA TRP A 343 16.01 2.91 14.01
C TRP A 343 16.94 2.18 15.01
N GLN A 344 16.73 2.46 16.30
CA GLN A 344 17.18 1.61 17.41
C GLN A 344 15.94 0.91 17.99
N PRO A 345 15.84 -0.43 17.94
CA PRO A 345 14.73 -1.13 18.59
C PRO A 345 14.79 -0.91 20.12
N PRO A 346 13.65 -0.85 20.83
CA PRO A 346 13.67 -0.87 22.27
C PRO A 346 14.28 -2.19 22.74
N VAL A 347 15.44 -2.12 23.40
CA VAL A 347 16.06 -3.26 24.06
C VAL A 347 15.16 -3.65 25.23
N ARG A 348 14.44 -4.77 25.12
CA ARG A 348 13.92 -5.46 26.31
C ARG A 348 15.13 -6.00 27.06
N MET A 349 15.51 -5.31 28.14
CA MET A 349 16.46 -5.82 29.12
C MET A 349 15.89 -7.11 29.71
N ALA A 350 16.33 -8.26 29.21
CA ALA A 350 16.17 -9.52 29.90
C ALA A 350 16.97 -9.41 31.20
N ARG A 351 16.30 -9.67 32.32
CA ARG A 351 16.88 -9.66 33.66
C ARG A 351 18.14 -10.53 33.69
N ALA A 352 19.20 -9.96 34.26
CA ALA A 352 20.44 -10.66 34.58
C ALA A 352 20.13 -11.85 35.51
N GLY A 353 20.49 -13.05 35.05
CA GLY A 353 20.68 -14.24 35.86
C GLY A 353 22.15 -14.62 35.74
N THR A 354 22.78 -14.78 36.89
CA THR A 354 24.21 -15.00 37.17
C THR A 354 24.70 -16.41 36.81
N GLU A 355 26.03 -16.49 36.64
CA GLU A 355 26.93 -17.67 36.68
C GLU A 355 26.94 -18.62 35.45
N GLY A 356 28.08 -19.08 34.91
CA GLY A 356 29.47 -19.06 35.37
C GLY A 356 30.45 -19.44 34.24
N SER A 357 31.75 -19.30 34.54
CA SER A 357 32.88 -19.30 33.62
C SER A 357 33.32 -20.69 33.12
N ALA A 358 33.99 -20.75 31.95
CA ALA A 358 35.22 -21.54 31.75
C ALA A 358 35.96 -21.21 30.42
N ALA A 359 37.18 -20.70 30.59
CA ALA A 359 38.44 -20.87 29.84
C ALA A 359 38.52 -21.19 28.31
N ARG A 360 39.17 -20.24 27.60
CA ARG A 360 40.33 -20.34 26.67
C ARG A 360 40.38 -21.43 25.57
N GLN A 361 40.57 -21.00 24.33
CA GLN A 361 41.85 -21.21 23.60
C GLN A 361 41.97 -20.33 22.34
N ASP A 362 43.10 -19.64 22.26
CA ASP A 362 43.65 -18.97 21.08
C ASP A 362 43.87 -19.95 19.92
N THR A 363 43.47 -19.56 18.71
CA THR A 363 44.26 -19.85 17.51
C THR A 363 44.22 -18.64 16.58
N ALA A 364 45.37 -17.98 16.48
CA ALA A 364 45.64 -16.98 15.47
C ALA A 364 45.54 -17.60 14.07
N ARG A 365 44.68 -17.04 13.22
CA ARG A 365 44.74 -17.20 11.76
C ARG A 365 44.83 -15.82 11.14
N THR A 366 46.03 -15.49 10.70
CA THR A 366 46.30 -14.48 9.67
C THR A 366 45.43 -14.78 8.45
N SER A 367 44.35 -14.00 8.29
CA SER A 367 43.61 -13.93 7.03
C SER A 367 43.66 -12.50 6.53
N THR A 368 44.24 -12.34 5.36
CA THR A 368 44.24 -11.13 4.55
C THR A 368 42.80 -10.60 4.44
N PRO A 369 42.52 -9.31 4.65
CA PRO A 369 41.14 -8.82 4.63
C PRO A 369 40.56 -9.00 3.22
N ALA A 370 39.56 -9.88 3.10
CA ALA A 370 38.79 -10.02 1.87
C ALA A 370 38.12 -8.67 1.58
N VAL A 371 38.54 -8.00 0.50
CA VAL A 371 37.94 -6.76 0.04
C VAL A 371 36.47 -7.04 -0.23
N LYS A 372 35.58 -6.47 0.59
CA LYS A 372 34.13 -6.64 0.47
C LYS A 372 33.69 -5.95 -0.83
N VAL A 373 33.06 -6.69 -1.74
CA VAL A 373 32.61 -6.18 -3.05
C VAL A 373 31.09 -6.00 -3.02
N VAL A 374 30.61 -4.86 -3.55
CA VAL A 374 29.18 -4.52 -3.67
C VAL A 374 28.82 -4.29 -5.15
N VAL A 375 27.56 -4.55 -5.52
CA VAL A 375 27.05 -4.19 -6.85
C VAL A 375 26.63 -2.73 -6.80
N LEU A 376 27.19 -1.91 -7.68
CA LEU A 376 26.95 -0.48 -7.77
C LEU A 376 25.52 -0.24 -8.29
N PRO A 377 24.61 0.39 -7.52
CA PRO A 377 23.29 0.75 -8.00
C PRO A 377 23.38 1.81 -9.11
N ASP A 378 22.39 1.81 -10.00
CA ASP A 378 22.19 2.90 -10.96
C ASP A 378 21.35 4.00 -10.30
N VAL A 379 21.98 5.16 -10.11
CA VAL A 379 21.42 6.37 -9.52
C VAL A 379 21.21 7.48 -10.55
N THR A 380 21.33 7.18 -11.85
CA THR A 380 20.99 8.15 -12.91
C THR A 380 19.53 8.56 -12.84
N ASN A 381 19.23 9.83 -13.17
CA ASN A 381 17.93 10.50 -13.01
C ASN A 381 17.36 10.54 -11.58
N ARG A 382 18.11 10.15 -10.55
CA ARG A 382 17.74 10.35 -9.14
C ARG A 382 18.15 11.74 -8.68
N ARG A 383 17.48 12.26 -7.64
CA ARG A 383 17.96 13.47 -6.97
C ARG A 383 19.32 13.22 -6.31
N VAL A 384 20.18 14.24 -6.32
CA VAL A 384 21.54 14.15 -5.77
C VAL A 384 21.54 13.72 -4.30
N ASP A 385 20.64 14.26 -3.48
CA ASP A 385 20.53 13.92 -2.06
C ASP A 385 20.17 12.44 -1.83
N VAL A 386 19.28 11.90 -2.66
CA VAL A 386 18.90 10.47 -2.63
C VAL A 386 20.04 9.59 -3.14
N ALA A 387 20.70 9.98 -4.23
CA ALA A 387 21.81 9.25 -4.84
C ALA A 387 23.03 9.17 -3.90
N GLU A 388 23.41 10.28 -3.29
CA GLU A 388 24.53 10.34 -2.33
C GLU A 388 24.28 9.46 -1.12
N ARG A 389 23.07 9.49 -0.56
CA ARG A 389 22.70 8.63 0.58
C ARG A 389 22.77 7.15 0.23
N LEU A 390 22.17 6.73 -0.88
CA LEU A 390 22.17 5.33 -1.33
C LEU A 390 23.59 4.78 -1.53
N LEU A 391 24.48 5.56 -2.14
CA LEU A 391 25.86 5.15 -2.39
C LEU A 391 26.71 5.11 -1.10
N ARG A 392 26.52 6.07 -0.17
CA ARG A 392 27.22 6.07 1.12
C ARG A 392 26.77 4.92 2.03
N GLU A 393 25.50 4.53 2.00
CA GLU A 393 24.95 3.41 2.79
C GLU A 393 25.57 2.05 2.42
N ILE A 394 25.92 1.84 1.15
CA ILE A 394 26.63 0.65 0.69
C ILE A 394 28.16 0.75 0.84
N GLY A 395 28.61 1.80 1.54
CA GLY A 395 30.00 2.03 1.91
C GLY A 395 30.87 2.60 0.80
N LEU A 396 30.30 3.29 -0.18
CA LEU A 396 31.06 3.96 -1.25
C LEU A 396 31.29 5.45 -0.92
N LYS A 397 32.38 5.99 -1.45
CA LYS A 397 32.65 7.44 -1.40
C LYS A 397 31.97 8.09 -2.59
N VAL A 398 31.38 9.27 -2.39
CA VAL A 398 30.66 9.99 -3.45
C VAL A 398 31.31 11.35 -3.64
N GLU A 399 31.68 11.64 -4.88
CA GLU A 399 32.17 12.94 -5.33
C GLU A 399 31.17 13.51 -6.34
N THR A 400 30.75 14.75 -6.15
CA THR A 400 29.86 15.47 -7.06
C THR A 400 30.66 16.48 -7.85
N LEU A 401 30.65 16.37 -9.18
CA LEU A 401 31.52 17.17 -10.05
C LEU A 401 30.90 18.53 -10.45
N GLU A 402 29.62 18.77 -10.14
CA GLU A 402 28.88 19.98 -10.52
C GLU A 402 27.76 20.29 -9.50
N LYS A 403 27.16 21.50 -9.53
CA LYS A 403 25.93 21.81 -8.77
C LYS A 403 24.71 21.44 -9.60
N GLY A 404 23.89 20.51 -9.10
CA GLY A 404 22.66 20.10 -9.78
C GLY A 404 21.69 19.38 -8.87
N MET A 405 20.40 19.35 -9.22
CA MET A 405 19.38 18.65 -8.44
C MET A 405 19.32 17.14 -8.74
N LEU A 406 19.64 16.72 -9.96
CA LEU A 406 19.49 15.36 -10.45
C LEU A 406 20.84 14.82 -10.95
N VAL A 407 21.03 13.50 -10.90
CA VAL A 407 22.22 12.83 -11.43
C VAL A 407 22.05 12.60 -12.93
N ALA A 408 22.84 13.30 -13.75
CA ALA A 408 22.88 13.08 -15.21
C ALA A 408 23.65 11.81 -15.56
N ARG A 409 24.76 11.58 -14.85
CA ARG A 409 25.69 10.48 -15.11
C ARG A 409 26.39 10.07 -13.83
N GLN A 410 26.71 8.78 -13.72
CA GLN A 410 27.57 8.24 -12.68
C GLN A 410 28.77 7.52 -13.30
N GLU A 411 29.92 7.57 -12.62
CA GLU A 411 31.10 6.77 -12.94
C GLU A 411 31.66 6.12 -11.67
N PRO A 412 31.82 4.78 -11.61
CA PRO A 412 31.50 3.79 -12.64
C PRO A 412 30.00 3.65 -12.95
N ALA A 413 29.67 3.09 -14.11
CA ALA A 413 28.27 2.82 -14.50
C ALA A 413 27.61 1.79 -13.57
N GLY A 414 26.29 1.92 -13.36
CA GLY A 414 25.48 1.02 -12.55
C GLY A 414 25.58 -0.45 -13.01
N GLY A 415 25.39 -1.37 -12.08
CA GLY A 415 25.47 -2.82 -12.30
C GLY A 415 26.89 -3.41 -12.18
N ARG A 416 27.94 -2.58 -12.04
CA ARG A 416 29.33 -3.06 -11.85
C ARG A 416 29.60 -3.49 -10.41
N LYS A 417 30.45 -4.50 -10.24
CA LYS A 417 30.99 -4.89 -8.94
C LYS A 417 32.14 -3.96 -8.55
N VAL A 418 32.04 -3.29 -7.40
CA VAL A 418 33.04 -2.34 -6.89
C VAL A 418 33.41 -2.69 -5.44
N ALA A 419 34.63 -2.36 -5.03
CA ALA A 419 35.04 -2.57 -3.65
C ALA A 419 34.34 -1.57 -2.72
N VAL A 420 34.00 -1.99 -1.50
CA VAL A 420 33.57 -1.08 -0.45
C VAL A 420 34.70 -0.08 -0.18
N GLY A 421 34.35 1.21 -0.17
CA GLY A 421 35.29 2.33 -0.08
C GLY A 421 35.70 2.92 -1.43
N SER A 422 35.33 2.30 -2.56
CA SER A 422 35.53 2.87 -3.90
C SER A 422 34.77 4.18 -4.08
N GLU A 423 35.32 5.06 -4.91
CA GLU A 423 34.75 6.36 -5.24
C GLU A 423 33.81 6.28 -6.45
N VAL A 424 32.69 6.97 -6.35
CA VAL A 424 31.68 7.10 -7.40
C VAL A 424 31.51 8.59 -7.67
N ARG A 425 31.80 9.00 -8.91
CA ARG A 425 31.64 10.38 -9.36
C ARG A 425 30.28 10.59 -9.99
N LEU A 426 29.57 11.62 -9.55
CA LEU A 426 28.25 12.00 -10.05
C LEU A 426 28.35 13.33 -10.79
N THR A 427 27.93 13.33 -12.06
CA THR A 427 27.68 14.54 -12.84
C THR A 427 26.23 14.93 -12.62
N LEU A 428 25.98 16.16 -12.15
CA LEU A 428 24.65 16.62 -11.77
C LEU A 428 24.07 17.59 -12.81
N TYR A 429 22.76 17.71 -12.85
CA TYR A 429 22.07 18.75 -13.61
C TYR A 429 20.88 19.29 -12.83
N SER A 430 20.57 20.58 -13.01
CA SER A 430 19.37 21.21 -12.46
C SER A 430 18.41 21.56 -13.59
N PRO A 431 17.17 21.07 -13.58
CA PRO A 431 16.16 21.56 -14.51
C PRO A 431 15.66 22.93 -14.03
N SER A 432 16.42 24.01 -14.28
CA SER A 432 15.96 25.41 -14.27
C SER A 432 17.03 26.37 -14.79
N GLY A 433 16.73 27.05 -15.91
CA GLY A 433 17.18 28.41 -16.24
C GLY A 433 18.65 28.64 -16.62
N ASN A 434 18.87 29.00 -17.88
CA ASN A 434 20.08 29.58 -18.49
C ASN A 434 21.27 28.64 -18.79
N GLY A 435 21.30 28.18 -20.05
CA GLY A 435 22.46 27.51 -20.65
C GLY A 435 22.19 26.97 -22.06
N GLY A 436 21.89 27.86 -23.01
CA GLY A 436 22.29 27.80 -24.44
C GLY A 436 22.16 26.53 -25.29
N VAL A 437 21.37 25.51 -24.94
CA VAL A 437 21.14 24.35 -25.83
C VAL A 437 19.94 24.65 -26.73
N THR A 438 20.18 24.89 -28.01
CA THR A 438 19.14 24.98 -29.03
C THR A 438 18.70 23.59 -29.48
N VAL A 439 17.39 23.36 -29.55
CA VAL A 439 16.75 22.16 -30.09
C VAL A 439 15.96 22.53 -31.35
N ALA A 440 15.90 21.62 -32.31
CA ALA A 440 15.06 21.83 -33.49
C ALA A 440 13.58 21.69 -33.13
N MET A 441 12.78 22.68 -33.54
CA MET A 441 11.33 22.70 -33.36
C MET A 441 10.69 21.48 -34.06
N PRO A 442 9.93 20.63 -33.35
CA PRO A 442 9.27 19.48 -33.97
C PRO A 442 8.11 19.90 -34.87
N ASP A 443 7.74 19.06 -35.83
CA ASP A 443 6.48 19.21 -36.57
C ASP A 443 5.31 18.64 -35.76
N LEU A 444 4.40 19.54 -35.42
CA LEU A 444 3.26 19.35 -34.54
C LEU A 444 1.94 19.46 -35.30
N VAL A 445 1.93 19.95 -36.55
CA VAL A 445 0.71 20.12 -37.33
C VAL A 445 0.07 18.75 -37.60
N GLY A 446 -1.25 18.65 -37.38
CA GLY A 446 -2.01 17.40 -37.50
C GLY A 446 -1.93 16.47 -36.28
N ARG A 447 -1.08 16.77 -35.28
CA ARG A 447 -1.04 16.02 -34.01
C ARG A 447 -2.14 16.48 -33.06
N SER A 448 -2.54 15.61 -32.13
CA SER A 448 -3.40 16.03 -31.03
C SER A 448 -2.66 16.97 -30.09
N LEU A 449 -3.39 17.88 -29.43
CA LEU A 449 -2.82 18.80 -28.45
C LEU A 449 -1.95 18.09 -27.38
N ARG A 450 -2.39 16.91 -26.92
CA ARG A 450 -1.66 16.11 -25.93
C ARG A 450 -0.31 15.60 -26.47
N GLU A 451 -0.29 15.06 -27.68
CA GLU A 451 0.94 14.61 -28.34
C GLU A 451 1.88 15.78 -28.61
N ALA A 452 1.34 16.93 -29.00
CA ALA A 452 2.12 18.12 -29.28
C ALA A 452 2.82 18.65 -28.02
N ILE A 453 2.11 18.71 -26.89
CA ILE A 453 2.68 19.10 -25.59
C ILE A 453 3.75 18.10 -25.15
N GLY A 454 3.50 16.79 -25.28
CA GLY A 454 4.48 15.76 -24.92
C GLY A 454 5.76 15.82 -25.76
N LEU A 455 5.63 16.11 -27.06
CA LEU A 455 6.76 16.21 -27.99
C LEU A 455 7.58 17.50 -27.80
N LEU A 456 6.95 18.58 -27.36
CA LEU A 456 7.63 19.79 -26.93
C LEU A 456 8.38 19.55 -25.62
N ALA A 457 7.72 18.95 -24.62
CA ALA A 457 8.33 18.64 -23.34
C ALA A 457 9.55 17.71 -23.46
N SER A 458 9.50 16.71 -24.35
CA SER A 458 10.65 15.81 -24.59
C SER A 458 11.86 16.50 -25.22
N ARG A 459 11.65 17.65 -25.89
CA ARG A 459 12.71 18.53 -26.39
C ARG A 459 13.04 19.66 -25.42
N GLY A 460 12.41 19.71 -24.25
CA GLY A 460 12.59 20.77 -23.27
C GLY A 460 11.95 22.09 -23.70
N LEU A 461 10.91 22.07 -24.53
CA LEU A 461 10.14 23.23 -24.97
C LEU A 461 8.79 23.30 -24.22
N THR A 462 8.20 24.48 -24.14
CA THR A 462 6.89 24.70 -23.50
C THR A 462 5.84 25.11 -24.53
N ALA A 463 4.54 24.91 -24.23
CA ALA A 463 3.45 25.20 -25.15
C ALA A 463 2.52 26.30 -24.62
N GLU A 464 2.20 27.29 -25.46
CA GLU A 464 1.12 28.25 -25.27
C GLU A 464 0.00 27.87 -26.25
N VAL A 465 -1.20 27.55 -25.76
CA VAL A 465 -2.22 26.87 -26.56
C VAL A 465 -3.45 27.75 -26.74
N VAL A 466 -3.91 27.88 -27.98
CA VAL A 466 -5.16 28.55 -28.35
C VAL A 466 -6.07 27.57 -29.09
N GLY A 467 -7.21 27.23 -28.49
CA GLY A 467 -8.19 26.28 -29.04
C GLY A 467 -8.06 24.86 -28.47
N SER A 468 -8.78 23.90 -29.06
CA SER A 468 -8.79 22.49 -28.63
C SER A 468 -8.83 21.54 -29.83
N GLY A 469 -8.38 20.29 -29.68
CA GLY A 469 -8.39 19.29 -30.74
C GLY A 469 -7.02 19.06 -31.39
N LEU A 470 -6.95 19.14 -32.71
CA LEU A 470 -5.72 18.93 -33.49
C LEU A 470 -4.99 20.26 -33.69
N VAL A 471 -3.66 20.24 -33.64
CA VAL A 471 -2.83 21.40 -33.96
C VAL A 471 -2.96 21.70 -35.45
N VAL A 472 -3.44 22.90 -35.77
CA VAL A 472 -3.58 23.40 -37.15
C VAL A 472 -2.48 24.39 -37.52
N ALA A 473 -1.84 25.01 -36.53
CA ALA A 473 -0.68 25.86 -36.72
C ALA A 473 0.21 25.83 -35.48
N GLN A 474 1.51 26.02 -35.70
CA GLN A 474 2.52 26.13 -34.66
C GLN A 474 3.45 27.32 -34.93
N GLU A 475 4.04 27.85 -33.88
CA GLU A 475 5.12 28.83 -33.92
C GLU A 475 6.09 28.53 -32.77
N PRO A 476 7.41 28.41 -32.98
CA PRO A 476 8.11 28.56 -34.26
C PRO A 476 7.84 27.45 -35.28
N GLU A 477 8.24 27.67 -36.54
CA GLU A 477 8.08 26.69 -37.64
C GLU A 477 8.88 25.41 -37.40
N PRO A 478 8.42 24.24 -37.90
CA PRO A 478 9.17 22.99 -37.81
C PRO A 478 10.61 23.13 -38.33
N GLY A 479 11.57 22.54 -37.63
CA GLY A 479 12.99 22.59 -37.96
C GLY A 479 13.74 23.82 -37.46
N LYS A 480 13.05 24.89 -37.06
CA LYS A 480 13.70 26.10 -36.52
C LYS A 480 14.43 25.79 -35.21
N ALA A 481 15.69 26.23 -35.11
CA ALA A 481 16.46 26.11 -33.88
C ALA A 481 15.86 27.03 -32.80
N VAL A 482 15.46 26.45 -31.68
CA VAL A 482 14.81 27.14 -30.56
C VAL A 482 15.51 26.75 -29.27
N GLU A 483 15.72 27.71 -28.37
CA GLU A 483 16.36 27.41 -27.09
C GLU A 483 15.50 26.48 -26.24
N ARG A 484 16.11 25.54 -25.52
CA ARG A 484 15.40 24.76 -24.50
C ARG A 484 14.81 25.71 -23.46
N GLY A 485 13.50 25.58 -23.25
CA GLY A 485 12.68 26.47 -22.43
C GLY A 485 11.82 27.43 -23.26
N HIS A 486 12.06 27.55 -24.57
CA HIS A 486 11.28 28.41 -25.44
C HIS A 486 9.79 28.02 -25.44
N ARG A 487 8.93 29.05 -25.49
CA ARG A 487 7.48 28.90 -25.44
C ARG A 487 6.92 28.89 -26.87
N CYS A 488 6.47 27.73 -27.30
CA CYS A 488 5.91 27.49 -28.62
C CYS A 488 4.41 27.72 -28.62
N ARG A 489 3.91 28.59 -29.51
CA ARG A 489 2.50 28.88 -29.66
C ARG A 489 1.84 27.85 -30.58
N LEU A 490 0.77 27.22 -30.10
CA LEU A 490 -0.01 26.22 -30.84
C LEU A 490 -1.44 26.72 -31.02
N ARG A 491 -1.93 26.70 -32.26
CA ARG A 491 -3.35 26.91 -32.57
C ARG A 491 -4.00 25.57 -32.88
N CYS A 492 -5.11 25.28 -32.21
CA CYS A 492 -5.83 24.02 -32.34
C CYS A 492 -7.25 24.21 -32.87
N ALA A 493 -7.75 23.25 -33.64
CA ALA A 493 -9.13 23.20 -34.10
C ALA A 493 -9.82 21.86 -33.75
N PRO A 494 -11.13 21.86 -33.43
CA PRO A 494 -11.88 20.65 -33.15
C PRO A 494 -11.86 19.68 -34.33
N ARG A 495 -11.82 18.38 -34.05
CA ARG A 495 -11.88 17.34 -35.08
C ARG A 495 -13.29 17.36 -35.69
N LYS A 496 -13.43 17.66 -36.99
CA LYS A 496 -14.74 17.58 -37.68
C LYS A 496 -15.32 16.16 -37.51
N PRO A 497 -16.61 16.01 -37.19
CA PRO A 497 -17.26 14.70 -37.19
C PRO A 497 -17.21 14.12 -38.61
N ALA A 498 -16.90 12.83 -38.72
CA ALA A 498 -17.06 12.11 -39.98
C ALA A 498 -18.55 12.12 -40.35
N VAL A 499 -18.89 12.67 -41.52
CA VAL A 499 -20.23 12.57 -42.09
C VAL A 499 -20.45 11.10 -42.46
N VAL A 500 -21.28 10.41 -41.68
CA VAL A 500 -21.72 9.05 -42.00
C VAL A 500 -22.71 9.17 -43.16
N GLY A 501 -22.28 8.76 -44.35
CA GLY A 501 -23.17 8.63 -45.50
C GLY A 501 -24.21 7.54 -45.25
N VAL A 502 -25.49 7.92 -45.29
CA VAL A 502 -26.61 6.98 -45.30
C VAL A 502 -26.62 6.29 -46.67
N PRO A 503 -26.63 4.96 -46.78
CA PRO A 503 -26.80 4.29 -48.06
C PRO A 503 -28.24 4.49 -48.53
N SER A 504 -28.40 5.01 -49.75
CA SER A 504 -29.67 5.12 -50.45
C SER A 504 -30.26 3.73 -50.69
N THR A 505 -31.45 3.48 -50.17
CA THR A 505 -32.32 2.38 -50.61
C THR A 505 -32.85 2.69 -52.00
N ASN A 506 -32.53 1.84 -52.98
CA ASN A 506 -33.29 1.63 -54.21
C ASN A 506 -33.37 0.13 -54.46
#